data_AF-A0A4Q0IPR5-F1
#
_entry.id   AF-A0A4Q0IPR5-F1
#
_cell.length_a   1.000
_cell.length_b   1.000
_cell.length_c   1.000
_cell.angle_alpha   90.00
_cell.angle_beta   90.00
_cell.angle_gamma   90.00
#
_symmetry.space_group_name_H-M   'P 1'
#
loop_
_entity.id
_entity.type
_entity.pdbx_description
1 polymer ?
#
loop_
_entity_poly.entity_id
_entity_poly.type
_entity_poly.pdbx_seq_one_letter_code
_entity_poly.pdbx_strand_id
1 'polypeptide(L)'
;MRKHLVIATRGSRLALWQAEHVKSRLEAQDPELTVTLNVIKTRGDIILDVTLSKVGGKGLFVKEIEEALLDGRADLAVHSIKDVPM
;
A
#
# COMPACT_ATOMS: atom_id res chain seq x y z
N MET A 1 3.32 -23.38 -3.46
CA MET A 1 3.32 -21.99 -2.94
C MET A 1 3.14 -21.03 -4.10
N ARG A 2 2.55 -19.86 -3.88
CA ARG A 2 2.31 -18.84 -4.93
C ARG A 2 3.68 -18.23 -5.31
N LYS A 3 4.10 -18.35 -6.56
CA LYS A 3 5.40 -17.81 -7.06
C LYS A 3 5.34 -16.32 -7.42
N HIS A 4 4.18 -15.69 -7.22
CA HIS A 4 3.98 -14.28 -7.52
C HIS A 4 3.14 -13.63 -6.42
N LEU A 5 3.57 -12.46 -5.95
CA LEU A 5 2.86 -11.62 -5.00
C LEU A 5 2.70 -10.19 -5.53
N VAL A 6 1.56 -9.58 -5.22
CA VAL A 6 1.26 -8.19 -5.52
C VAL A 6 1.18 -7.40 -4.22
N ILE A 7 2.03 -6.39 -4.08
CA ILE A 7 2.01 -5.45 -2.95
C ILE A 7 1.19 -4.21 -3.34
N ALA A 8 0.11 -3.95 -2.61
CA ALA A 8 -0.58 -2.67 -2.63
C ALA A 8 0.23 -1.61 -1.84
N THR A 9 0.43 -0.44 -2.45
CA THR A 9 1.12 0.68 -1.81
C THR A 9 0.60 2.03 -2.34
N ARG A 10 0.81 3.10 -1.57
CA ARG A 10 0.53 4.47 -2.03
C ARG A 10 1.60 4.95 -3.01
N GLY A 11 1.25 5.94 -3.83
CA GLY A 11 2.17 6.55 -4.81
C GLY A 11 3.15 7.59 -4.26
N SER A 12 3.15 7.88 -2.96
CA SER A 12 4.11 8.83 -2.38
C SER A 12 5.54 8.25 -2.43
N ARG A 13 6.55 9.12 -2.57
CA ARG A 13 7.96 8.68 -2.65
C ARG A 13 8.36 7.77 -1.48
N LEU A 14 7.90 8.08 -0.27
CA LEU A 14 8.18 7.27 0.91
C LEU A 14 7.46 5.91 0.87
N ALA A 15 6.19 5.88 0.45
CA ALA A 15 5.44 4.63 0.36
C ALA A 15 6.00 3.68 -0.71
N LEU A 16 6.44 4.23 -1.85
CA LEU A 16 7.15 3.45 -2.87
C LEU A 16 8.47 2.89 -2.34
N TRP A 17 9.26 3.70 -1.64
CA TRP A 17 10.51 3.22 -1.02
C TRP A 17 10.25 2.10 -0.01
N GLN A 18 9.22 2.23 0.83
CA GLN A 18 8.83 1.20 1.79
C GLN A 18 8.42 -0.11 1.09
N ALA A 19 7.63 -0.01 0.02
CA ALA A 19 7.18 -1.16 -0.75
C ALA A 19 8.32 -1.86 -1.49
N GLU A 20 9.22 -1.10 -2.12
CA GLU A 20 10.44 -1.64 -2.76
C GLU A 20 11.36 -2.29 -1.73
N HIS A 21 11.50 -1.70 -0.53
CA HIS A 21 12.26 -2.31 0.55
C HIS A 21 11.69 -3.68 0.93
N VAL A 22 10.37 -3.79 1.15
CA VAL A 22 9.72 -5.07 1.48
C VAL A 22 9.84 -6.07 0.34
N LYS A 23 9.60 -5.64 -0.91
CA LYS A 23 9.80 -6.46 -2.11
C LYS A 23 11.20 -7.07 -2.14
N SER A 24 12.26 -6.26 -2.02
CA SER A 24 13.64 -6.74 -2.08
C SER A 24 13.95 -7.78 -1.01
N ARG A 25 13.34 -7.64 0.17
CA ARG A 25 13.51 -8.58 1.28
C ARG A 25 12.79 -9.90 1.05
N LEU A 26 11.60 -9.87 0.44
CA LEU A 26 10.85 -11.07 0.07
C LEU A 26 11.58 -11.86 -1.03
N GLU A 27 11.99 -11.18 -2.11
CA GLU A 27 12.71 -11.79 -3.24
C GLU A 27 14.10 -12.32 -2.81
N ALA A 28 14.74 -11.71 -1.81
CA ALA A 28 16.00 -12.23 -1.26
C ALA A 28 15.83 -13.51 -0.41
N GLN A 29 14.64 -13.78 0.12
CA GLN A 29 14.37 -15.01 0.89
C GLN A 29 13.91 -16.17 0.01
N ASP A 30 13.24 -15.88 -1.10
CA ASP A 30 12.81 -16.86 -2.08
C ASP A 30 13.15 -16.38 -3.49
N PRO A 31 14.24 -16.89 -4.12
CA PRO A 31 14.65 -16.49 -5.46
C PRO A 31 13.65 -16.83 -6.57
N GLU A 32 12.69 -17.74 -6.33
CA GLU A 32 11.63 -18.05 -7.30
C GLU A 32 10.40 -17.14 -7.14
N LEU A 33 10.34 -16.35 -6.07
CA LEU A 33 9.26 -15.41 -5.82
C LEU A 33 9.46 -14.14 -6.63
N THR A 34 8.46 -13.79 -7.43
CA THR A 34 8.38 -12.48 -8.09
C THR A 34 7.41 -11.58 -7.36
N VAL A 35 7.82 -10.34 -7.06
CA VAL A 35 6.96 -9.36 -6.39
C VAL A 35 6.73 -8.13 -7.27
N THR A 36 5.46 -7.78 -7.47
CA THR A 36 5.05 -6.57 -8.21
C THR A 36 4.35 -5.56 -7.31
N LEU A 37 4.41 -4.29 -7.68
CA LEU A 37 3.77 -3.21 -6.93
C LEU A 37 2.49 -2.75 -7.64
N ASN A 38 1.37 -2.78 -6.92
CA ASN A 38 0.12 -2.14 -7.30
C ASN A 38 0.05 -0.77 -6.61
N VAL A 39 0.39 0.28 -7.37
CA VAL A 39 0.40 1.65 -6.87
C VAL A 39 -1.01 2.22 -6.89
N ILE A 40 -1.56 2.47 -5.70
CA ILE A 40 -2.93 2.93 -5.51
C ILE A 40 -2.94 4.42 -5.18
N LYS A 41 -3.74 5.17 -5.91
CA LYS A 41 -4.01 6.58 -5.63
C LYS A 41 -5.19 6.66 -4.68
N THR A 42 -4.95 7.16 -3.46
CA THR A 42 -5.99 7.26 -2.44
C THR A 42 -6.72 8.61 -2.53
N ARG A 43 -7.95 8.69 -2.00
CA ARG A 43 -8.64 9.99 -1.87
C ARG A 43 -7.84 11.00 -1.06
N GLY A 44 -7.09 10.55 -0.05
CA GLY A 44 -6.19 11.41 0.71
C GLY A 44 -5.03 12.00 -0.11
N ASP A 45 -4.65 11.39 -1.23
CA ASP A 45 -3.65 11.96 -2.16
C ASP A 45 -4.25 13.03 -3.08
N ILE A 46 -5.57 13.03 -3.27
CA ILE A 46 -6.30 13.97 -4.13
C ILE A 46 -6.70 15.22 -3.34
N ILE A 47 -7.01 15.06 -2.06
CA ILE A 47 -7.48 16.12 -1.16
C ILE A 47 -6.27 16.74 -0.45
N LEU A 48 -5.49 17.56 -1.17
CA LEU A 48 -4.34 18.30 -0.61
C LEU A 48 -4.73 19.67 -0.04
N ASP A 49 -5.86 20.25 -0.47
CA ASP A 49 -6.26 21.64 -0.19
C ASP A 49 -7.22 21.82 0.99
N VAL A 50 -7.51 20.75 1.73
CA VAL A 50 -8.42 20.80 2.88
C VAL A 50 -7.70 20.19 4.07
N THR A 51 -7.61 20.97 5.15
CA THR A 51 -7.00 20.52 6.40
C THR A 51 -7.59 19.17 6.80
N LEU A 52 -6.74 18.16 7.01
CA LEU A 52 -7.13 16.79 7.40
C LEU A 52 -8.14 16.75 8.57
N SER A 53 -8.10 17.77 9.44
CA SER A 53 -9.04 17.97 10.55
C SER A 53 -10.50 18.21 10.12
N LYS A 54 -10.76 18.70 8.90
CA LYS A 54 -12.11 18.96 8.38
C LYS A 54 -12.75 17.79 7.64
N VAL A 55 -11.97 16.78 7.22
CA VAL A 55 -12.45 15.71 6.31
C VAL A 55 -12.93 14.46 7.07
N GLY A 56 -12.86 14.42 8.41
CA GLY A 56 -13.28 13.24 9.17
C GLY A 56 -12.29 12.08 8.98
N GLY A 57 -11.18 12.14 9.71
CA GLY A 57 -9.96 11.37 9.48
C GLY A 57 -9.98 9.90 9.91
N LYS A 58 -10.91 9.06 9.43
CA LYS A 58 -10.77 7.59 9.53
C LYS A 58 -10.72 6.97 8.12
N GLY A 59 -9.60 6.34 7.77
CA GLY A 59 -9.46 5.50 6.57
C GLY A 59 -9.15 6.21 5.24
N LEU A 60 -8.87 7.52 5.24
CA LEU A 60 -8.61 8.32 4.02
C LEU A 60 -7.44 7.83 3.14
N PHE A 61 -6.51 7.08 3.73
CA PHE A 61 -5.31 6.55 3.06
C PHE A 61 -5.30 5.03 2.96
N VAL A 62 -6.34 4.34 3.45
CA VAL A 62 -6.34 2.89 3.65
C VAL A 62 -7.49 2.22 2.89
N LYS A 63 -8.62 2.91 2.70
CA LYS A 63 -9.81 2.35 2.07
C LYS A 63 -9.53 1.72 0.69
N GLU A 64 -8.92 2.48 -0.23
CA GLU A 64 -8.67 1.96 -1.59
C GLU A 64 -7.65 0.80 -1.59
N ILE A 65 -6.78 0.73 -0.57
CA ILE A 65 -5.83 -0.36 -0.39
C ILE A 65 -6.55 -1.61 0.16
N GLU A 66 -7.43 -1.46 1.14
CA GLU A 66 -8.27 -2.54 1.66
C GLU A 66 -9.17 -3.12 0.56
N GLU A 67 -9.78 -2.27 -0.27
CA GLU A 67 -10.56 -2.71 -1.44
C GLU A 67 -9.70 -3.53 -2.41
N ALA A 68 -8.44 -3.13 -2.65
CA ALA A 68 -7.55 -3.90 -3.51
C ALA A 68 -7.20 -5.29 -2.95
N LEU A 69 -7.09 -5.42 -1.63
CA LEU A 69 -6.90 -6.71 -0.97
C LEU A 69 -8.16 -7.57 -1.06
N LEU A 70 -9.33 -7.00 -0.75
CA LEU A 70 -10.62 -7.70 -0.78
C LEU A 70 -11.00 -8.17 -2.19
N ASP A 71 -10.70 -7.38 -3.22
CA ASP A 71 -10.95 -7.72 -4.62
C ASP A 71 -9.92 -8.71 -5.21
N GLY A 72 -8.87 -9.07 -4.45
CA GLY A 72 -7.77 -9.91 -4.94
C GLY A 72 -6.88 -9.21 -5.98
N ARG A 73 -6.94 -7.88 -6.08
CA ARG A 73 -6.03 -7.05 -6.90
C ARG A 73 -4.66 -6.87 -6.24
N ALA A 74 -4.52 -7.23 -4.97
CA ALA A 74 -3.27 -7.29 -4.22
C ALA A 74 -3.30 -8.46 -3.22
N ASP A 75 -2.13 -9.01 -2.90
CA ASP A 75 -1.97 -10.10 -1.92
C ASP A 75 -1.62 -9.58 -0.53
N LEU A 76 -0.91 -8.43 -0.45
CA LEU A 76 -0.58 -7.75 0.79
C LEU A 76 -0.48 -6.23 0.59
N ALA A 77 -0.46 -5.48 1.68
CA ALA A 77 -0.27 -4.04 1.66
C ALA A 77 0.94 -3.63 2.53
N VAL A 78 1.62 -2.56 2.13
CA VAL A 78 2.71 -1.96 2.91
C VAL A 78 2.31 -0.56 3.35
N HIS A 79 2.38 -0.31 4.67
CA HIS A 79 2.03 0.96 5.29
C HIS A 79 3.07 1.40 6.31
N SER A 80 3.14 2.72 6.53
CA SER A 80 3.71 3.24 7.77
C SER A 80 2.75 2.92 8.92
N ILE A 81 3.24 2.36 10.01
CA ILE A 81 2.39 1.87 11.12
C ILE A 81 1.46 2.95 11.69
N LYS A 82 1.91 4.22 11.71
CA LYS A 82 1.12 5.36 12.18
C LYS A 82 -0.17 5.61 11.36
N ASP A 83 -0.22 5.10 10.13
CA ASP A 83 -1.33 5.30 9.20
C ASP A 83 -2.32 4.11 9.23
N VAL A 84 -2.03 3.06 10.01
CA VAL A 84 -2.91 1.89 10.19
C VAL A 84 -3.97 2.22 11.26
N PRO A 85 -5.28 2.09 10.96
CA PRO A 85 -6.33 2.33 11.93
C PRO A 85 -6.27 1.31 13.08
N MET A 86 -6.56 1.77 14.30
CA MET A 86 -6.74 0.92 15.49
C MET A 86 -8.21 0.65 15.79
#